data_AF-A0A454CQW8-F1
#
_entry.id   AF-A0A454CQW8-F1
#
_cell.length_a   1.000
_cell.length_b   1.000
_cell.length_c   1.000
_cell.angle_alpha   90.00
_cell.angle_beta   90.00
_cell.angle_gamma   90.00
#
_symmetry.space_group_name_H-M   'P 1'
#
loop_
_entity.id
_entity.type
_entity.pdbx_description
1 polymer ?
#
loop_
_entity_poly.entity_id
_entity_poly.type
_entity_poly.pdbx_seq_one_letter_code
_entity_poly.pdbx_strand_id
1 'polypeptide(L)'
;MPKFFLKQQLLYVPFIGMACWALDMPFMRRYSREYLLRNPHKRGQDLQTTRRSCAKFKHTPTTVVNYVEGTRFTQEKQRKSRAGYQYLLQPKSGGIAYTLAAMGEQFENIIDVTLAYPDNTEKPFKDILMGRMTKIVVRVKVLPVDERVLGDYFNDKPYKRQFQQWLGDVWQEKDQLLQE
;
A
#
# COMPACT_ATOMS: atom_id res chain seq x y z
N MET A 1 4.51 -13.98 10.15
CA MET A 1 5.59 -13.06 9.75
C MET A 1 5.02 -12.01 8.80
N PRO A 2 5.48 -10.74 8.83
CA PRO A 2 5.04 -9.74 7.87
C PRO A 2 5.58 -10.02 6.47
N LYS A 3 4.69 -10.10 5.50
CA LYS A 3 4.97 -10.25 4.08
C LYS A 3 4.70 -8.92 3.39
N PHE A 4 5.63 -8.47 2.57
CA PHE A 4 5.54 -7.20 1.87
C PHE A 4 5.15 -7.45 0.41
N PHE A 5 4.24 -6.65 -0.13
CA PHE A 5 4.04 -6.62 -1.59
C PHE A 5 5.24 -5.90 -2.22
N LEU A 6 6.20 -6.70 -2.69
CA LEU A 6 7.42 -6.19 -3.30
C LEU A 6 7.23 -6.01 -4.81
N LYS A 7 7.80 -4.93 -5.34
CA LYS A 7 7.88 -4.72 -6.79
C LYS A 7 8.70 -5.87 -7.38
N GLN A 8 8.27 -6.40 -8.53
CA GLN A 8 9.07 -7.40 -9.25
C GLN A 8 10.51 -6.92 -9.55
N GLN A 9 10.75 -5.61 -9.66
CA GLN A 9 12.11 -5.08 -9.83
C GLN A 9 13.05 -5.42 -8.66
N LEU A 10 12.54 -5.64 -7.45
CA LEU A 10 13.34 -6.08 -6.30
C LEU A 10 13.77 -7.55 -6.39
N LEU A 11 13.15 -8.35 -7.25
CA LEU A 11 13.63 -9.70 -7.54
C LEU A 11 15.04 -9.68 -8.14
N TYR A 12 15.37 -8.63 -8.90
CA TYR A 12 16.67 -8.45 -9.57
C TYR A 12 17.74 -7.84 -8.66
N VAL A 13 17.41 -7.49 -7.41
CA VAL A 13 18.40 -7.02 -6.44
C VAL A 13 19.01 -8.25 -5.76
N PRO A 14 20.33 -8.48 -5.89
CA PRO A 14 20.98 -9.66 -5.29
C PRO A 14 20.79 -9.66 -3.77
N PHE A 15 20.67 -10.86 -3.18
CA PHE A 15 20.32 -11.15 -1.78
C PHE A 15 18.90 -10.77 -1.35
N ILE A 16 18.42 -9.55 -1.66
CA ILE A 16 17.07 -9.10 -1.28
C ILE A 16 15.99 -9.88 -2.05
N GLY A 17 16.18 -10.07 -3.36
CA GLY A 17 15.25 -10.84 -4.20
C GLY A 17 15.11 -12.30 -3.75
N MET A 18 16.23 -12.95 -3.39
CA MET A 18 16.25 -14.35 -2.93
C MET A 18 15.64 -14.51 -1.53
N ALA A 19 15.92 -13.59 -0.60
CA ALA A 19 15.31 -13.61 0.74
C ALA A 19 13.79 -13.40 0.67
N CYS A 20 13.33 -12.47 -0.18
CA CYS A 20 11.91 -12.22 -0.38
C CYS A 20 11.20 -13.38 -1.09
N TRP A 21 11.88 -14.06 -2.01
CA TRP A 21 11.38 -15.28 -2.66
C TRP A 21 11.29 -16.46 -1.68
N ALA A 22 12.31 -16.65 -0.84
CA ALA A 22 12.32 -17.68 0.20
C ALA A 22 11.25 -17.47 1.29
N LEU A 23 10.79 -16.23 1.48
CA LEU A 23 9.72 -15.87 2.44
C LEU A 23 8.30 -15.95 1.85
N ASP A 24 8.13 -16.52 0.65
CA ASP A 24 6.86 -16.59 -0.08
C ASP A 24 6.20 -15.20 -0.22
N MET A 25 6.99 -14.14 -0.43
CA MET A 25 6.44 -12.80 -0.62
C MET A 25 5.88 -12.65 -2.03
N PRO A 26 4.61 -12.22 -2.19
CA PRO A 26 3.99 -12.10 -3.50
C PRO A 26 4.63 -10.94 -4.28
N PHE A 27 5.35 -11.26 -5.35
CA PHE A 27 5.91 -10.28 -6.27
C PHE A 27 4.83 -9.77 -7.22
N MET A 28 4.55 -8.46 -7.16
CA MET A 28 3.59 -7.82 -8.05
C MET A 28 4.26 -7.27 -9.30
N ARG A 29 3.72 -7.64 -10.47
CA ARG A 29 4.03 -7.03 -11.76
C ARG A 29 3.19 -5.76 -11.91
N ARG A 30 3.86 -4.61 -12.00
CA ARG A 30 3.20 -3.34 -12.29
C ARG A 30 3.09 -3.17 -13.79
N TYR A 31 2.03 -3.69 -14.40
CA TYR A 31 1.77 -3.41 -15.82
C TYR A 31 1.28 -1.97 -15.97
N SER A 32 1.96 -1.17 -16.81
CA SER A 32 1.54 0.19 -17.11
C SER A 32 0.21 0.20 -17.87
N ARG A 33 -0.57 1.29 -17.75
CA ARG A 33 -1.87 1.44 -18.42
C ARG A 33 -1.76 1.23 -19.94
N GLU A 34 -0.68 1.71 -20.54
CA GLU A 34 -0.36 1.54 -21.97
C GLU A 34 -0.08 0.07 -22.34
N TYR A 35 0.59 -0.68 -21.47
CA TYR A 35 0.89 -2.09 -21.70
C TYR A 35 -0.36 -2.97 -21.60
N LEU A 36 -1.26 -2.66 -20.65
CA LEU A 36 -2.54 -3.36 -20.48
C LEU A 36 -3.54 -3.07 -21.61
N LEU A 37 -3.46 -1.89 -22.24
CA LEU A 37 -4.24 -1.57 -23.43
C LEU A 37 -3.77 -2.36 -24.65
N ARG A 38 -2.46 -2.60 -24.77
CA ARG A 38 -1.88 -3.41 -25.85
C ARG A 38 -2.04 -4.92 -25.65
N ASN A 39 -2.20 -5.39 -24.41
CA ASN A 39 -2.34 -6.81 -24.08
C ASN A 39 -3.51 -7.06 -23.14
N PRO A 40 -4.76 -6.94 -23.61
CA PRO A 40 -5.96 -7.13 -22.78
C PRO A 40 -6.04 -8.53 -22.15
N HIS A 41 -5.49 -9.57 -22.80
CA HIS A 41 -5.44 -10.93 -22.26
C HIS A 41 -4.54 -11.10 -21.02
N LYS A 42 -3.61 -10.17 -20.74
CA LYS A 42 -2.79 -10.18 -19.51
C LYS A 42 -3.52 -9.52 -18.34
N ARG A 43 -4.61 -8.81 -18.60
CA ARG A 43 -5.47 -8.16 -17.62
C ARG A 43 -6.32 -9.25 -16.94
N GLY A 44 -5.95 -9.66 -15.73
CA GLY A 44 -6.65 -10.68 -14.95
C GLY A 44 -5.84 -11.97 -14.69
N GLN A 45 -4.84 -12.28 -15.52
CA GLN A 45 -3.95 -13.44 -15.29
C GLN A 45 -3.11 -13.27 -14.01
N ASP A 46 -2.71 -12.02 -13.72
CA ASP A 46 -2.05 -11.67 -12.46
C ASP A 46 -2.97 -11.89 -11.25
N LEU A 47 -4.28 -11.60 -11.37
CA LEU A 47 -5.23 -11.75 -10.26
C LEU A 47 -5.42 -13.23 -9.90
N GLN A 48 -5.51 -14.11 -10.91
CA GLN A 48 -5.56 -15.55 -10.71
C GLN A 48 -4.25 -16.12 -10.14
N THR A 49 -3.09 -15.64 -10.61
CA THR A 49 -1.78 -16.04 -10.10
C THR A 49 -1.58 -15.58 -8.65
N THR A 50 -2.08 -14.37 -8.34
CA THR A 50 -2.10 -13.84 -6.97
C THR A 50 -3.01 -14.70 -6.09
N ARG A 51 -4.25 -14.99 -6.51
CA ARG A 51 -5.17 -15.89 -5.79
C ARG A 51 -4.56 -17.27 -5.49
N ARG A 52 -3.85 -17.87 -6.46
CA ARG A 52 -3.16 -19.16 -6.25
C ARG A 52 -2.04 -19.07 -5.21
N SER A 53 -1.27 -17.99 -5.21
CA SER A 53 -0.24 -17.76 -4.20
C SER A 53 -0.86 -17.49 -2.82
N CYS A 54 -2.02 -16.82 -2.79
CA CYS A 54 -2.77 -16.49 -1.59
C CYS A 54 -3.51 -17.67 -0.97
N ALA A 55 -3.80 -18.74 -1.73
CA ALA A 55 -4.31 -19.98 -1.17
C ALA A 55 -3.37 -20.57 -0.11
N LYS A 56 -2.04 -20.41 -0.27
CA LYS A 56 -1.04 -20.82 0.73
C LYS A 56 -1.07 -19.96 2.00
N PHE A 57 -1.58 -18.73 1.93
CA PHE A 57 -1.68 -17.84 3.10
C PHE A 57 -2.88 -18.14 4.00
N LYS A 58 -3.85 -18.94 3.52
CA LYS A 58 -5.02 -19.34 4.33
C LYS A 58 -4.65 -20.12 5.59
N HIS A 59 -3.51 -20.80 5.58
CA HIS A 59 -3.07 -21.67 6.67
C HIS A 59 -1.98 -21.04 7.56
N THR A 60 -1.54 -19.81 7.25
CA THR A 60 -0.42 -19.18 7.96
C THR A 60 -0.70 -17.69 8.21
N PRO A 61 -0.64 -17.22 9.47
CA PRO A 61 -0.87 -15.82 9.79
C PRO A 61 0.14 -14.92 9.06
N THR A 62 -0.39 -14.15 8.12
CA THR A 62 0.38 -13.36 7.16
C THR A 62 -0.07 -11.91 7.24
N THR A 63 0.83 -11.03 7.70
CA THR A 63 0.57 -9.59 7.68
C THR A 63 1.00 -9.04 6.33
N VAL A 64 0.17 -8.24 5.69
CA VAL A 64 0.48 -7.61 4.41
C VAL A 64 0.70 -6.12 4.62
N VAL A 65 1.84 -5.61 4.18
CA VAL A 65 2.14 -4.17 4.24
C VAL A 65 2.02 -3.53 2.86
N ASN A 66 1.27 -2.42 2.78
CA ASN A 66 1.08 -1.65 1.56
C ASN A 66 1.36 -0.16 1.78
N TYR A 67 2.16 0.44 0.88
CA TYR A 67 2.45 1.87 0.87
C TYR A 67 1.61 2.56 -0.21
N VAL A 68 0.44 3.07 0.17
CA VAL A 68 -0.59 3.56 -0.76
C VAL A 68 -0.13 4.79 -1.57
N GLU A 69 0.75 5.64 -1.05
CA GLU A 69 1.35 6.75 -1.81
C GLU A 69 2.27 6.26 -2.95
N GLY A 70 2.90 5.09 -2.73
CA GLY A 70 3.80 4.43 -3.66
C GLY A 70 5.15 5.11 -3.89
N THR A 71 5.43 6.23 -3.20
CA THR A 71 6.75 6.88 -3.14
C THR A 71 6.94 7.60 -1.81
N ARG A 72 8.18 7.83 -1.40
CA ARG A 72 8.51 8.65 -0.23
C ARG A 72 8.08 10.10 -0.42
N PHE A 73 7.51 10.69 0.62
CA PHE A 73 7.18 12.11 0.71
C PHE A 73 8.40 12.99 0.49
N THR A 74 8.23 14.04 -0.30
CA THR A 74 9.17 15.17 -0.41
C THR A 74 8.35 16.43 -0.66
N GLN A 75 8.76 17.58 -0.11
CA GLN A 75 8.06 18.85 -0.32
C GLN A 75 7.88 19.18 -1.82
N GLU A 76 8.87 18.84 -2.65
CA GLU A 76 8.78 19.03 -4.10
C GLU A 76 7.64 18.24 -4.73
N LYS A 77 7.43 16.98 -4.31
CA LYS A 77 6.33 16.14 -4.83
C LYS A 77 4.98 16.59 -4.30
N GLN A 78 4.95 17.04 -3.06
CA GLN A 78 3.74 17.58 -2.47
C GLN A 78 3.27 18.83 -3.22
N ARG A 79 4.18 19.79 -3.49
CA ARG A 79 3.87 20.99 -4.28
C ARG A 79 3.37 20.66 -5.69
N LYS A 80 3.86 19.57 -6.29
CA LYS A 80 3.37 19.06 -7.58
C LYS A 80 2.02 18.35 -7.47
N SER A 81 1.64 17.90 -6.28
CA SER A 81 0.37 17.24 -6.03
C SER A 81 -0.75 18.29 -5.94
N ARG A 82 -1.84 18.06 -6.67
CA ARG A 82 -3.04 18.92 -6.64
C ARG A 82 -4.11 18.41 -5.68
N ALA A 83 -3.75 17.47 -4.81
CA ALA A 83 -4.71 16.70 -4.01
C ALA A 83 -5.18 17.42 -2.73
N GLY A 84 -4.56 18.55 -2.35
CA GLY A 84 -4.99 19.36 -1.21
C GLY A 84 -4.49 18.92 0.16
N TYR A 85 -3.73 17.83 0.25
CA TYR A 85 -3.14 17.34 1.50
C TYR A 85 -1.87 18.13 1.90
N GLN A 86 -1.75 18.48 3.18
CA GLN A 86 -0.65 19.28 3.72
C GLN A 86 0.55 18.44 4.20
N TYR A 87 0.33 17.20 4.59
CA TYR A 87 1.37 16.33 5.15
C TYR A 87 1.50 15.00 4.40
N LEU A 88 0.57 14.69 3.50
CA LEU A 88 0.51 13.45 2.74
C LEU A 88 0.56 13.66 1.21
N LEU A 89 0.94 12.60 0.49
CA LEU A 89 0.77 12.55 -0.97
C LEU A 89 -0.56 11.88 -1.33
N GLN A 90 -1.04 12.16 -2.55
CA GLN A 90 -2.28 11.57 -3.05
C GLN A 90 -2.23 10.03 -3.00
N PRO A 91 -3.21 9.36 -2.37
CA PRO A 91 -3.24 7.91 -2.28
C PRO A 91 -3.51 7.29 -3.64
N LYS A 92 -2.76 6.23 -3.99
CA LYS A 92 -2.98 5.45 -5.21
C LYS A 92 -3.86 4.24 -4.89
N SER A 93 -5.18 4.42 -5.04
CA SER A 93 -6.20 3.40 -4.75
C SER A 93 -5.97 2.05 -5.44
N GLY A 94 -5.36 2.04 -6.63
CA GLY A 94 -5.14 0.80 -7.39
C GLY A 94 -4.23 -0.23 -6.70
N GLY A 95 -3.29 0.18 -5.85
CA GLY A 95 -2.39 -0.76 -5.17
C GLY A 95 -3.10 -1.53 -4.06
N ILE A 96 -3.81 -0.81 -3.19
CA ILE A 96 -4.58 -1.39 -2.09
C ILE A 96 -5.81 -2.15 -2.60
N ALA A 97 -6.50 -1.62 -3.60
CA ALA A 97 -7.66 -2.30 -4.19
C ALA A 97 -7.29 -3.62 -4.84
N TYR A 98 -6.12 -3.73 -5.47
CA TYR A 98 -5.66 -5.00 -6.03
C TYR A 98 -5.40 -6.04 -4.93
N THR A 99 -4.70 -5.64 -3.85
CA THR A 99 -4.45 -6.50 -2.70
C THR A 99 -5.76 -7.01 -2.09
N LEU A 100 -6.72 -6.12 -1.89
CA LEU A 100 -8.04 -6.45 -1.36
C LEU A 100 -8.86 -7.30 -2.33
N ALA A 101 -8.81 -7.05 -3.65
CA ALA A 101 -9.51 -7.90 -4.62
C ALA A 101 -8.91 -9.32 -4.73
N ALA A 102 -7.62 -9.47 -4.43
CA ALA A 102 -6.93 -10.76 -4.46
C ALA A 102 -7.12 -11.58 -3.17
N MET A 103 -7.27 -10.91 -2.02
CA MET A 103 -7.21 -11.52 -0.69
C MET A 103 -8.33 -11.06 0.27
N GLY A 104 -9.33 -10.31 -0.20
CA GLY A 104 -10.30 -9.58 0.63
C GLY A 104 -10.97 -10.45 1.69
N GLU A 105 -11.50 -11.61 1.29
CA GLU A 105 -12.16 -12.56 2.21
C GLU A 105 -11.20 -13.22 3.22
N GLN A 106 -9.88 -13.10 3.01
CA GLN A 106 -8.85 -13.66 3.88
C GLN A 106 -8.31 -12.63 4.89
N PHE A 107 -8.67 -11.35 4.75
CA PHE A 107 -8.24 -10.32 5.68
C PHE A 107 -9.27 -10.13 6.78
N GLU A 108 -8.85 -10.34 8.03
CA GLU A 108 -9.69 -10.08 9.19
C GLU A 108 -9.80 -8.58 9.48
N ASN A 109 -8.67 -7.86 9.39
CA ASN A 109 -8.58 -6.44 9.74
C ASN A 109 -7.53 -5.71 8.89
N ILE A 110 -7.76 -4.43 8.62
CA ILE A 110 -6.77 -3.51 8.04
C ILE A 110 -6.12 -2.73 9.17
N ILE A 111 -4.80 -2.83 9.28
CA ILE A 111 -4.05 -2.06 10.27
C ILE A 111 -3.55 -0.80 9.58
N ASP A 112 -4.17 0.32 9.95
CA ASP A 112 -3.76 1.64 9.52
C ASP A 112 -2.68 2.20 10.46
N VAL A 113 -1.51 2.51 9.90
CA VAL A 113 -0.37 3.02 10.65
C VAL A 113 0.02 4.39 10.12
N THR A 114 0.04 5.37 11.02
CA THR A 114 0.49 6.74 10.76
C THR A 114 1.74 7.00 11.57
N LEU A 115 2.78 7.48 10.90
CA LEU A 115 4.11 7.73 11.46
C LEU A 115 4.45 9.20 11.26
N ALA A 116 4.75 9.90 12.34
CA ALA A 116 5.16 11.30 12.31
C ALA A 116 6.50 11.51 13.03
N TYR A 117 7.30 12.42 12.49
CA TYR A 117 8.63 12.79 12.98
C TYR A 117 8.66 14.31 13.20
N PRO A 118 7.98 14.83 14.24
CA PRO A 118 7.72 16.28 14.38
C PRO A 118 9.01 17.12 14.42
N ASP A 119 10.06 16.59 15.07
CA ASP A 119 11.30 17.33 15.31
C ASP A 119 12.39 17.05 14.24
N ASN A 120 12.19 16.07 13.36
CA ASN A 120 13.18 15.59 12.38
C ASN A 120 12.53 15.37 11.00
N THR A 121 11.90 16.41 10.46
CA THR A 121 11.11 16.34 9.22
C THR A 121 11.96 16.29 7.94
N GLU A 122 13.20 16.79 7.95
CA GLU A 122 14.02 16.84 6.74
C GLU A 122 14.63 15.50 6.34
N LYS A 123 15.26 14.79 7.29
CA LYS A 123 16.04 13.55 7.01
C LYS A 123 15.89 12.50 8.11
N PRO A 124 14.68 12.00 8.40
CA PRO A 124 14.42 11.08 9.52
C PRO A 124 15.31 9.83 9.48
N PHE A 125 15.57 9.24 8.30
CA PHE A 125 16.46 8.07 8.19
C PHE A 125 17.91 8.38 8.58
N LYS A 126 18.43 9.54 8.18
CA LYS A 126 19.80 9.96 8.50
C LYS A 126 19.90 10.30 9.98
N ASP A 127 18.88 10.94 10.53
CA ASP A 127 18.85 11.35 11.94
C ASP A 127 18.75 10.13 12.86
N ILE A 128 18.00 9.08 12.48
CA ILE A 128 18.02 7.80 13.18
C ILE A 128 19.42 7.18 13.17
N LEU A 129 20.08 7.10 12.01
CA LEU A 129 21.43 6.52 11.91
C LEU A 129 22.50 7.31 12.67
N MET A 130 22.32 8.62 12.79
CA MET A 130 23.23 9.51 13.51
C MET A 130 22.88 9.68 14.99
N GLY A 131 21.84 9.00 15.48
CA GLY A 131 21.37 9.13 16.88
C GLY A 131 20.76 10.50 17.21
N ARG A 132 20.35 11.27 16.21
CA ARG A 132 19.76 12.62 16.33
C ARG A 132 18.23 12.61 16.33
N MET A 133 17.62 11.43 16.24
CA MET A 133 16.18 11.26 16.29
C MET A 133 15.68 11.52 17.71
N THR A 134 14.90 12.58 17.90
CA THR A 134 14.41 12.95 19.24
C THR A 134 13.06 12.33 19.55
N LYS A 135 12.11 12.38 18.61
CA LYS A 135 10.72 11.97 18.84
C LYS A 135 10.09 11.30 17.63
N ILE A 136 9.58 10.09 17.82
CA ILE A 136 8.78 9.35 16.84
C ILE A 136 7.35 9.22 17.41
N VAL A 137 6.36 9.69 16.67
CA VAL A 137 4.94 9.50 17.01
C VAL A 137 4.38 8.42 16.10
N VAL A 138 3.85 7.35 16.70
CA VAL A 138 3.22 6.25 15.98
C VAL A 138 1.76 6.18 16.42
N ARG A 139 0.85 6.26 15.44
CA ARG A 139 -0.58 6.05 15.68
C ARG A 139 -1.04 4.85 14.87
N VAL A 140 -1.66 3.91 15.56
CA VAL A 140 -2.18 2.67 14.96
C VAL A 140 -3.68 2.65 15.13
N LYS A 141 -4.41 2.45 14.04
CA LYS A 141 -5.86 2.30 14.02
C LYS A 141 -6.20 0.99 13.32
N VAL A 142 -7.09 0.21 13.92
CA VAL A 142 -7.61 -1.02 13.30
C VAL A 142 -8.90 -0.66 12.59
N LEU A 143 -8.93 -0.88 11.28
CA LEU A 143 -10.10 -0.68 10.43
C LEU A 143 -10.70 -2.05 10.10
N PRO A 144 -12.01 -2.25 10.32
CA PRO A 144 -12.66 -3.49 9.94
C PRO A 144 -12.65 -3.65 8.41
N VAL A 145 -12.51 -4.88 7.94
CA VAL A 145 -12.71 -5.22 6.53
C VAL A 145 -14.21 -5.41 6.31
N ASP A 146 -14.91 -4.32 5.97
CA ASP A 146 -16.35 -4.34 5.69
C ASP A 146 -16.65 -4.30 4.18
N GLU A 147 -17.93 -4.37 3.81
CA GLU A 147 -18.41 -4.34 2.42
C GLU A 147 -17.97 -3.10 1.63
N ARG A 148 -17.57 -2.01 2.30
CA ARG A 148 -17.03 -0.80 1.63
C ARG A 148 -15.62 -1.02 1.09
N VAL A 149 -14.95 -2.06 1.58
CA VAL A 149 -13.54 -2.41 1.33
C VAL A 149 -13.41 -3.78 0.64
N LEU A 150 -14.50 -4.57 0.62
CA LEU A 150 -14.66 -5.87 -0.03
C LEU A 150 -15.52 -5.74 -1.30
N GLY A 151 -14.91 -5.87 -2.48
CA GLY A 151 -15.65 -5.82 -3.74
C GLY A 151 -14.76 -5.82 -4.99
N ASP A 152 -15.40 -5.89 -6.16
CA ASP A 152 -14.69 -5.95 -7.44
C ASP A 152 -14.34 -4.54 -7.95
N TYR A 153 -13.18 -4.04 -7.53
CA TYR A 153 -12.66 -2.73 -7.96
C TYR A 153 -12.48 -2.59 -9.48
N PHE A 154 -12.33 -3.69 -10.22
CA PHE A 154 -12.01 -3.65 -11.64
C PHE A 154 -13.26 -3.64 -12.52
N ASN A 155 -14.29 -4.39 -12.13
CA ASN A 155 -15.50 -4.54 -12.92
C ASN A 155 -16.68 -3.68 -12.41
N ASP A 156 -16.69 -3.29 -11.13
CA ASP A 156 -17.77 -2.51 -10.52
C ASP A 156 -17.39 -1.02 -10.36
N LYS A 157 -18.06 -0.17 -11.15
CA LYS A 157 -17.87 1.29 -11.13
C LYS A 157 -18.43 1.95 -9.85
N PRO A 158 -19.67 1.64 -9.40
CA PRO A 158 -20.16 2.04 -8.09
C PRO A 158 -19.19 1.74 -6.95
N TYR A 159 -18.74 0.49 -6.84
CA TYR A 159 -17.82 0.06 -5.79
C TYR A 159 -16.48 0.83 -5.85
N LYS A 160 -15.94 1.02 -7.06
CA LYS A 160 -14.72 1.82 -7.24
C LYS A 160 -14.85 3.23 -6.67
N ARG A 161 -16.00 3.90 -6.84
CA ARG A 161 -16.23 5.25 -6.29
C ARG A 161 -16.31 5.23 -4.78
N GLN A 162 -17.05 4.28 -4.22
CA GLN A 162 -17.17 4.10 -2.77
C GLN A 162 -15.80 3.84 -2.13
N PHE A 163 -15.00 2.97 -2.73
CA PHE A 163 -13.65 2.67 -2.27
C PHE A 163 -12.72 3.90 -2.32
N GLN A 164 -12.82 4.70 -3.40
CA GLN A 164 -12.04 5.94 -3.51
C GLN A 164 -12.45 6.98 -2.48
N GLN A 165 -13.75 7.08 -2.16
CA GLN A 165 -14.26 7.96 -1.11
C GLN A 165 -13.76 7.51 0.26
N TRP A 166 -13.96 6.24 0.62
CA TRP A 166 -13.47 5.67 1.87
C TRP A 166 -11.96 5.90 2.07
N LEU A 167 -11.16 5.66 1.03
CA LEU A 167 -9.72 5.88 1.08
C LEU A 167 -9.37 7.36 1.23
N GLY A 168 -10.15 8.26 0.61
CA GLY A 168 -10.03 9.70 0.76
C GLY A 168 -10.34 10.15 2.18
N ASP A 169 -11.40 9.65 2.79
CA ASP A 169 -11.80 9.98 4.17
C ASP A 169 -10.71 9.55 5.18
N VAL A 170 -10.18 8.33 5.02
CA VAL A 170 -9.05 7.86 5.83
C VAL A 170 -7.81 8.75 5.63
N TRP A 171 -7.56 9.20 4.40
CA TRP A 171 -6.43 10.10 4.12
C TRP A 171 -6.62 11.48 4.74
N GLN A 172 -7.82 12.02 4.69
CA GLN A 172 -8.16 13.31 5.26
C GLN A 172 -8.03 13.28 6.79
N GLU A 173 -8.52 12.22 7.44
CA GLU A 173 -8.36 12.01 8.88
C GLU A 173 -6.87 11.99 9.26
N LYS A 174 -6.04 11.26 8.49
CA LYS A 174 -4.60 11.23 8.74
C LYS A 174 -3.91 12.57 8.55
N ASP A 175 -4.28 13.32 7.52
CA ASP A 175 -3.69 14.63 7.24
C ASP A 175 -3.99 15.61 8.38
N GLN A 176 -5.22 15.58 8.91
CA GLN A 176 -5.60 16.34 10.11
C GLN A 176 -4.83 15.89 11.36
N LEU A 177 -4.69 14.57 11.56
CA LEU A 177 -3.93 14.02 12.69
C LEU A 177 -2.43 14.36 12.65
N LEU A 178 -1.88 14.64 11.47
CA LEU A 178 -0.49 15.06 11.32
C LEU A 178 -0.30 16.57 11.55
N GLN A 179 -1.40 17.32 11.57
CA GLN A 179 -1.41 18.74 11.91
C GLN A 179 -1.42 18.98 13.43
N GLU A 180 -1.99 18.05 14.20
CA GLU A 180 -2.03 18.05 15.68
C GLU A 180 -0.70 17.62 16.33
#